data_AF-A0A2G5XJJ5-F1
#
_entry.id   AF-A0A2G5XJJ5-F1
#
_cell.length_a   1.000
_cell.length_b   1.000
_cell.length_c   1.000
_cell.angle_alpha   90.00
_cell.angle_beta   90.00
_cell.angle_gamma   90.00
#
_symmetry.space_group_name_H-M   'P 1'
#
loop_
_entity.id
_entity.type
_entity.pdbx_description
1 polymer ?
#
loop_
_entity_poly.entity_id
_entity_poly.type
_entity_poly.pdbx_seq_one_letter_code
_entity_poly.pdbx_strand_id
1 'polypeptide(L)'
;MLLIILLLMWCVGEILINYRVVRKKRLLFEDRFTKTICMAIASISSFATALYFELLLPEDQIATYLLPVFLGVFIGWQFGSLIKAPASLNGLYNGAIGGVMGMMLGAVLKNPALCNIPLDSNSMIASNLFTITIFIAFSHSLVCFFIRRSMRG
;
A
#
# COMPACT_ATOMS: atom_id res chain seq x y z
N MET A 1 0.07 -9.63 -16.20
CA MET A 1 0.11 -10.41 -14.94
C MET A 1 1.53 -10.51 -14.36
N LEU A 2 2.52 -11.04 -15.08
CA LEU A 2 3.90 -11.16 -14.57
C LEU A 2 4.51 -9.83 -14.07
N LEU A 3 4.26 -8.73 -14.80
CA LEU A 3 4.69 -7.38 -14.37
C LEU A 3 4.12 -7.00 -13.00
N ILE A 4 2.82 -7.26 -12.76
CA ILE A 4 2.14 -6.92 -11.50
C ILE A 4 2.75 -7.69 -10.34
N ILE A 5 3.09 -8.96 -10.55
CA ILE A 5 3.79 -9.80 -9.56
C ILE A 5 5.16 -9.21 -9.22
N LEU A 6 5.94 -8.80 -10.23
CA LEU A 6 7.24 -8.17 -10.01
C LEU A 6 7.12 -6.85 -9.24
N LEU A 7 6.12 -6.02 -9.56
CA LEU A 7 5.85 -4.77 -8.84
C LEU A 7 5.40 -5.02 -7.39
N LEU A 8 4.57 -6.03 -7.15
CA LEU A 8 4.19 -6.44 -5.81
C LEU A 8 5.40 -6.89 -4.99
N MET A 9 6.25 -7.75 -5.57
CA MET A 9 7.48 -8.21 -4.91
C MET A 9 8.42 -7.04 -4.59
N TRP A 10 8.50 -6.06 -5.48
CA TRP A 10 9.25 -4.82 -5.26
C TRP A 10 8.69 -4.02 -4.06
N CYS A 11 7.39 -3.77 -4.03
CA CYS A 11 6.74 -3.07 -2.91
C CYS A 11 6.92 -3.81 -1.59
N VAL A 12 6.78 -5.14 -1.57
CA VAL A 12 7.01 -5.96 -0.36
C VAL A 12 8.47 -5.85 0.10
N GLY A 13 9.43 -5.89 -0.82
CA GLY A 13 10.85 -5.67 -0.50
C GLY A 13 11.10 -4.32 0.15
N GLU A 14 10.54 -3.25 -0.42
CA GLU A 14 10.62 -1.90 0.14
C GLU A 14 9.98 -1.80 1.54
N ILE A 15 8.81 -2.42 1.75
CA ILE A 15 8.14 -2.48 3.06
C ILE A 15 9.06 -3.12 4.11
N LEU A 16 9.66 -4.26 3.80
CA LEU A 16 10.53 -5.00 4.71
C LEU A 16 11.80 -4.21 5.05
N ILE A 17 12.42 -3.57 4.05
CA ILE A 17 13.62 -2.73 4.25
C ILE A 17 13.27 -1.54 5.14
N ASN A 18 12.19 -0.82 4.84
CA ASN A 18 11.76 0.34 5.62
C ASN A 18 11.39 -0.04 7.05
N TYR A 19 10.69 -1.16 7.25
CA TYR A 19 10.37 -1.67 8.57
C TYR A 19 11.64 -1.91 9.41
N ARG A 20 12.66 -2.56 8.83
CA ARG A 20 13.94 -2.80 9.52
C ARG A 20 14.66 -1.50 9.85
N VAL A 21 14.69 -0.54 8.93
CA VAL A 21 15.36 0.76 9.13
C VAL A 21 14.66 1.55 10.24
N VAL A 22 13.33 1.68 10.18
CA VAL A 22 12.55 2.41 11.20
C VAL A 22 12.68 1.72 12.56
N ARG A 23 12.55 0.39 12.62
CA ARG A 23 12.71 -0.36 13.88
C ARG A 23 14.08 -0.15 14.52
N LYS A 24 15.16 -0.11 13.72
CA LYS A 24 16.53 0.10 14.22
C LYS A 24 16.76 1.55 14.69
N LYS A 25 16.23 2.53 13.96
CA LYS A 25 16.53 3.95 14.19
C LYS A 25 15.50 4.70 15.03
N ARG A 26 14.36 4.10 15.38
CA ARG A 26 13.27 4.77 16.12
C ARG A 26 13.69 5.40 17.46
N LEU A 27 14.74 4.88 18.11
CA LEU A 27 15.21 5.40 19.41
C LEU A 27 15.92 6.76 19.28
N LEU A 28 16.29 7.17 18.07
CA LEU A 28 17.03 8.40 17.79
C LEU A 28 16.11 9.59 17.51
N PHE A 29 14.82 9.36 17.25
CA PHE A 29 13.88 10.38 16.79
C PHE A 29 12.80 10.66 17.81
N GLU A 30 12.31 11.91 17.84
CA GLU A 30 11.16 12.28 18.66
C GLU A 30 9.91 11.47 18.28
N ASP A 31 9.06 11.18 19.28
CA ASP A 31 7.86 10.36 19.13
C ASP A 31 6.91 10.90 18.04
N ARG A 32 6.85 12.23 17.83
CA ARG A 32 6.01 12.86 16.80
C ARG A 32 6.49 12.55 15.38
N PHE A 33 7.80 12.60 15.15
CA PHE A 33 8.38 12.36 13.83
C PHE A 33 8.25 10.88 13.43
N THR A 34 8.55 9.98 14.37
CA THR A 34 8.37 8.54 14.18
C THR A 34 6.91 8.19 13.90
N LYS A 35 5.95 8.83 14.60
CA LYS A 35 4.52 8.67 14.33
C LYS A 35 4.17 9.02 12.88
N THR A 36 4.60 10.18 12.38
CA THR A 36 4.31 10.62 11.00
C THR A 36 4.89 9.66 9.97
N ILE A 37 6.13 9.22 10.16
CA ILE A 37 6.79 8.24 9.28
C ILE A 37 6.02 6.92 9.24
N CYS A 38 5.70 6.36 10.40
CA CYS A 38 4.97 5.10 10.49
C CYS A 38 3.56 5.19 9.87
N MET A 39 2.85 6.30 10.05
CA MET A 39 1.55 6.53 9.41
C MET A 39 1.67 6.62 7.89
N ALA A 40 2.66 7.35 7.38
CA ALA A 40 2.90 7.50 5.94
C ALA A 40 3.29 6.18 5.26
N ILE A 41 4.17 5.38 5.88
CA ILE A 41 4.52 4.05 5.33
C ILE A 41 3.31 3.13 5.39
N ALA A 42 2.59 3.11 6.51
CA ALA A 42 1.43 2.26 6.69
C ALA A 42 0.38 2.53 5.61
N SER A 43 0.03 3.79 5.34
CA SER A 43 -1.00 4.13 4.35
C SER A 43 -0.58 3.73 2.93
N ILE A 44 0.58 4.19 2.45
CA ILE A 44 1.02 3.93 1.06
C ILE A 44 1.30 2.45 0.81
N SER A 45 1.84 1.74 1.80
CA SER A 45 2.17 0.32 1.68
C SER A 45 0.93 -0.55 1.71
N SER A 46 -0.03 -0.24 2.57
CA SER A 46 -1.31 -0.94 2.63
C SER A 46 -2.12 -0.71 1.36
N PHE A 47 -2.11 0.51 0.83
CA PHE A 47 -2.73 0.86 -0.45
C PHE A 47 -2.12 0.08 -1.62
N ALA A 48 -0.81 0.13 -1.79
CA ALA A 48 -0.14 -0.54 -2.91
C ALA A 48 -0.31 -2.06 -2.85
N THR A 49 -0.12 -2.66 -1.67
CA THR A 49 -0.29 -4.12 -1.50
C THR A 49 -1.72 -4.55 -1.74
N ALA A 50 -2.71 -3.86 -1.16
CA ALA A 50 -4.11 -4.23 -1.37
C ALA A 50 -4.53 -4.13 -2.84
N LEU A 51 -4.09 -3.07 -3.54
CA LEU A 51 -4.35 -2.93 -4.98
C LEU A 51 -3.76 -4.07 -5.79
N TYR A 52 -2.51 -4.45 -5.55
CA TYR A 52 -1.89 -5.54 -6.31
C TYR A 52 -2.53 -6.90 -6.02
N PHE A 53 -2.90 -7.16 -4.76
CA PHE A 53 -3.63 -8.37 -4.40
C PHE A 53 -5.00 -8.41 -5.05
N GLU A 54 -5.75 -7.30 -5.03
CA GLU A 54 -7.01 -7.18 -5.74
C GLU A 54 -6.84 -7.51 -7.23
N LEU A 55 -5.86 -6.90 -7.91
CA LEU A 55 -5.59 -7.15 -9.33
C LEU A 55 -5.15 -8.58 -9.67
N LEU A 56 -4.54 -9.31 -8.73
CA LEU A 56 -4.06 -10.68 -8.93
C LEU A 56 -5.12 -11.74 -8.59
N LEU A 57 -6.05 -11.43 -7.68
CA LEU A 57 -7.09 -12.36 -7.25
C LEU A 57 -8.26 -12.39 -8.26
N PRO A 58 -8.84 -13.56 -8.52
CA PRO A 58 -9.98 -13.69 -9.43
C PRO A 58 -11.27 -13.17 -8.77
N GLU A 59 -12.22 -12.64 -9.55
CA GLU A 59 -13.40 -11.90 -9.04
C GLU A 59 -14.45 -12.78 -8.34
N ASP A 60 -14.38 -14.09 -8.52
CA ASP A 60 -15.37 -15.09 -8.12
C ASP A 60 -15.23 -15.58 -6.67
N GLN A 61 -14.27 -15.07 -5.91
CA GLN A 61 -13.99 -15.52 -4.55
C GLN A 61 -14.24 -14.43 -3.50
N ILE A 62 -14.93 -14.79 -2.41
CA ILE A 62 -15.11 -13.91 -1.22
C ILE A 62 -13.74 -13.46 -0.66
N ALA A 63 -12.71 -14.31 -0.82
CA ALA A 63 -11.33 -14.00 -0.46
C ALA A 63 -10.80 -12.73 -1.13
N THR A 64 -11.27 -12.41 -2.34
CA THR A 64 -10.88 -11.24 -3.13
C THR A 64 -11.23 -9.94 -2.42
N TYR A 65 -12.36 -9.88 -1.72
CA TYR A 65 -12.83 -8.66 -1.05
C TYR A 65 -12.37 -8.50 0.40
N LEU A 66 -11.83 -9.54 1.04
CA LEU A 66 -11.44 -9.46 2.45
C LEU A 66 -9.93 -9.50 2.63
N LEU A 67 -9.24 -10.32 1.83
CA LEU A 67 -7.80 -10.53 1.97
C LEU A 67 -6.97 -9.25 1.78
N PRO A 68 -7.24 -8.38 0.79
CA PRO A 68 -6.46 -7.14 0.63
C PRO A 68 -6.67 -6.17 1.80
N VAL A 69 -7.87 -6.11 2.39
CA VAL A 69 -8.15 -5.28 3.57
C VAL A 69 -7.42 -5.84 4.80
N PHE A 70 -7.48 -7.15 5.03
CA PHE A 70 -6.74 -7.78 6.13
C PHE A 70 -5.23 -7.56 6.03
N LEU A 71 -4.67 -7.63 4.81
CA LEU A 71 -3.26 -7.32 4.58
C LEU A 71 -2.94 -5.85 4.88
N GLY A 72 -3.80 -4.91 4.49
CA GLY A 72 -3.63 -3.50 4.84
C GLY A 72 -3.66 -3.25 6.35
N VAL A 73 -4.60 -3.88 7.07
CA VAL A 73 -4.66 -3.84 8.54
C VAL A 73 -3.40 -4.43 9.16
N PHE A 74 -2.91 -5.57 8.64
CA PHE A 74 -1.70 -6.21 9.12
C PHE A 74 -0.46 -5.32 8.96
N ILE A 75 -0.30 -4.68 7.80
CA ILE A 75 0.79 -3.72 7.55
C ILE A 75 0.67 -2.52 8.49
N GLY A 76 -0.55 -1.97 8.64
CA GLY A 76 -0.83 -0.89 9.59
C GLY A 76 -0.47 -1.25 11.03
N TRP A 77 -0.79 -2.47 11.47
CA TRP A 77 -0.40 -2.98 12.78
C TRP A 77 1.12 -3.08 12.91
N GLN A 78 1.81 -3.67 11.93
CA GLN A 78 3.27 -3.80 11.97
C GLN A 78 3.96 -2.46 12.23
N PHE A 79 3.62 -1.42 11.46
CA PHE A 79 4.18 -0.08 11.67
C PHE A 79 3.62 0.62 12.91
N GLY A 80 2.34 0.42 13.24
CA GLY A 80 1.71 0.99 14.44
C GLY A 80 2.31 0.46 15.74
N SER A 81 2.75 -0.80 15.76
CA SER A 81 3.41 -1.43 16.92
C SER A 81 4.76 -0.79 17.28
N LEU A 82 5.33 0.01 16.37
CA LEU A 82 6.60 0.70 16.60
C LEU A 82 6.45 1.96 17.45
N ILE A 83 5.21 2.46 17.64
CA ILE A 83 4.89 3.71 18.36
C ILE A 83 4.18 3.39 19.69
N LYS A 84 4.31 4.26 20.69
CA LYS A 84 3.60 4.16 21.97
C LYS A 84 2.08 4.30 21.80
N ALA A 85 1.31 3.57 22.61
CA ALA A 85 -0.13 3.76 22.71
C ALA A 85 -0.45 5.19 23.23
N PRO A 86 -1.53 5.85 22.77
CA PRO A 86 -2.55 5.39 21.82
C PRO A 86 -2.21 5.61 20.34
N ALA A 87 -1.02 6.13 20.01
CA ALA A 87 -0.63 6.44 18.63
C ALA A 87 -0.47 5.19 17.73
N SER A 88 -0.37 4.00 18.32
CA SER A 88 -0.45 2.72 17.61
C SER A 88 -1.78 2.51 16.88
N LEU A 89 -2.90 3.02 17.42
CA LEU A 89 -4.22 2.95 16.78
C LEU A 89 -4.26 3.73 15.46
N ASN A 90 -3.52 4.83 15.36
CA ASN A 90 -3.39 5.57 14.11
C ASN A 90 -2.71 4.72 13.03
N GLY A 91 -1.71 3.89 13.38
CA GLY A 91 -1.06 3.00 12.41
C GLY A 91 -2.05 1.99 11.84
N LEU A 92 -2.86 1.37 12.70
CA LEU A 92 -3.92 0.44 12.32
C LEU A 92 -4.97 1.12 11.41
N TYR A 93 -5.46 2.30 11.82
CA TYR A 93 -6.44 3.08 11.06
C TYR A 93 -5.92 3.45 9.66
N ASN A 94 -4.68 3.95 9.57
CA ASN A 94 -4.08 4.31 8.28
C ASN A 94 -3.85 3.08 7.39
N GLY A 95 -3.48 1.93 7.98
CA GLY A 95 -3.36 0.68 7.22
C GLY A 95 -4.70 0.16 6.72
N ALA A 96 -5.74 0.22 7.55
CA ALA A 96 -7.10 -0.16 7.18
C ALA A 96 -7.62 0.70 6.02
N ILE A 97 -7.54 2.03 6.14
CA ILE A 97 -7.96 2.94 5.07
C ILE A 97 -7.14 2.73 3.81
N GLY A 98 -5.82 2.59 3.93
CA GLY A 98 -4.96 2.27 2.79
C GLY A 98 -5.42 0.99 2.09
N GLY A 99 -5.67 -0.08 2.84
CA GLY A 99 -6.15 -1.35 2.30
C GLY A 99 -7.50 -1.23 1.57
N VAL A 100 -8.48 -0.55 2.18
CA VAL A 100 -9.79 -0.31 1.56
C VAL A 100 -9.65 0.52 0.28
N MET A 101 -8.90 1.62 0.31
CA MET A 101 -8.72 2.47 -0.86
C MET A 101 -7.96 1.77 -1.99
N GLY A 102 -6.97 0.93 -1.66
CA GLY A 102 -6.22 0.14 -2.63
C GLY A 102 -7.10 -0.89 -3.34
N MET A 103 -7.94 -1.58 -2.56
CA MET A 103 -8.94 -2.51 -3.08
C MET A 103 -9.96 -1.81 -3.98
N MET A 104 -10.53 -0.69 -3.53
CA MET A 104 -11.51 0.06 -4.32
C MET A 104 -10.92 0.49 -5.66
N LEU A 105 -9.69 1.01 -5.68
CA LEU A 105 -9.03 1.36 -6.93
C LEU A 105 -8.76 0.11 -7.79
N GLY A 106 -8.32 -0.99 -7.19
CA GLY A 106 -8.12 -2.26 -7.91
C GLY A 106 -9.39 -2.78 -8.59
N ALA A 107 -10.53 -2.73 -7.91
CA ALA A 107 -11.83 -3.11 -8.46
C ALA A 107 -12.24 -2.20 -9.63
N VAL A 108 -12.04 -0.88 -9.51
CA VAL A 108 -12.32 0.09 -10.58
C VAL A 108 -11.41 -0.15 -11.79
N LEU A 109 -10.15 -0.55 -11.60
CA LEU A 109 -9.24 -0.86 -12.70
C LEU A 109 -9.64 -2.13 -13.46
N LYS A 110 -10.25 -3.12 -12.80
CA LYS A 110 -10.80 -4.30 -13.46
C LYS A 110 -12.11 -3.97 -14.18
N ASN A 111 -12.99 -3.22 -13.53
CA ASN A 111 -14.30 -2.87 -14.04
C ASN A 111 -14.59 -1.37 -13.84
N PRO A 112 -14.26 -0.51 -14.82
CA PRO A 112 -14.44 0.93 -14.70
C PRO A 112 -15.92 1.37 -14.78
N ALA A 113 -16.83 0.46 -15.15
CA ALA A 113 -18.27 0.72 -15.10
C ALA A 113 -18.78 0.96 -13.66
N LEU A 114 -18.05 0.49 -12.63
CA LEU A 114 -18.33 0.81 -11.22
C LEU A 114 -18.37 2.32 -10.93
N CYS A 115 -17.67 3.11 -11.75
CA CYS A 115 -17.62 4.57 -11.64
C CYS A 115 -18.33 5.28 -12.81
N ASN A 116 -19.17 4.59 -13.58
CA ASN A 116 -19.80 5.11 -14.81
C ASN A 116 -18.79 5.68 -15.83
N ILE A 117 -17.57 5.12 -15.88
CA ILE A 117 -16.57 5.49 -16.87
C ILE A 117 -16.85 4.67 -18.15
N PRO A 118 -16.93 5.31 -19.33
CA PRO A 118 -17.25 4.62 -20.58
C PRO A 118 -16.21 3.54 -20.93
N LEU A 119 -16.71 2.36 -21.29
CA LEU A 119 -15.91 1.21 -21.72
C LEU A 119 -15.67 1.29 -23.22
N ASP A 120 -14.74 2.15 -23.65
CA ASP A 120 -14.51 2.38 -25.08
C ASP A 120 -13.81 1.18 -25.77
N SER A 121 -12.85 0.53 -25.10
CA SER A 121 -12.17 -0.66 -25.62
C SER A 121 -11.39 -1.44 -24.56
N ASN A 122 -11.26 -2.76 -24.74
CA ASN A 122 -10.46 -3.63 -23.86
C ASN A 122 -8.97 -3.27 -23.85
N SER A 123 -8.45 -2.71 -24.94
CA SER A 123 -7.07 -2.23 -25.04
C SER A 123 -6.82 -1.01 -24.15
N MET A 124 -7.78 -0.09 -24.05
CA MET A 124 -7.70 1.08 -23.18
C MET A 124 -7.69 0.68 -21.70
N ILE A 125 -8.51 -0.31 -21.31
CA ILE A 125 -8.55 -0.84 -19.94
C ILE A 125 -7.18 -1.45 -19.56
N ALA A 126 -6.62 -2.29 -20.44
CA ALA A 126 -5.32 -2.89 -20.21
C ALA A 126 -4.20 -1.84 -20.09
N SER A 127 -4.19 -0.81 -20.95
CA SER A 127 -3.20 0.27 -20.90
C SER A 127 -3.30 1.09 -19.61
N ASN A 128 -4.51 1.44 -19.17
CA ASN A 128 -4.74 2.18 -17.93
C ASN A 128 -4.30 1.36 -16.70
N LEU A 129 -4.62 0.07 -16.68
CA LEU A 129 -4.22 -0.85 -15.61
C LEU A 129 -2.68 -0.87 -15.45
N PHE A 130 -1.94 -1.03 -16.55
CA PHE A 130 -0.47 -1.04 -16.48
C PHE A 130 0.12 0.33 -16.13
N THR A 131 -0.41 1.41 -16.69
CA THR A 131 0.08 2.78 -16.42
C THR A 131 -0.09 3.13 -14.94
N ILE A 132 -1.27 2.85 -14.37
CA ILE A 132 -1.59 3.18 -12.98
C ILE A 132 -0.80 2.30 -12.02
N THR A 133 -0.66 1.00 -12.30
CA THR A 133 0.12 0.09 -11.44
C THR A 133 1.61 0.47 -11.38
N ILE A 134 2.20 0.91 -12.49
CA ILE A 134 3.59 1.41 -12.54
C ILE A 134 3.70 2.73 -11.76
N PHE A 135 2.77 3.66 -11.96
CA PHE A 135 2.75 4.93 -11.24
C PHE A 135 2.66 4.73 -9.72
N ILE A 136 1.84 3.78 -9.27
CA ILE A 136 1.71 3.43 -7.85
C ILE A 136 3.03 2.86 -7.31
N ALA A 137 3.67 1.92 -8.01
CA ALA A 137 4.97 1.37 -7.60
C ALA A 137 6.04 2.47 -7.47
N PHE A 138 6.06 3.40 -8.44
CA PHE A 138 6.97 4.54 -8.42
C PHE A 138 6.69 5.45 -7.21
N SER A 139 5.43 5.81 -6.97
CA SER A 139 5.03 6.66 -5.83
C SER A 139 5.36 6.02 -4.49
N HIS A 140 5.10 4.71 -4.34
CA HIS A 140 5.46 3.93 -3.16
C HIS A 140 6.96 3.95 -2.91
N SER A 141 7.75 3.67 -3.95
CA SER A 141 9.22 3.70 -3.88
C SER A 141 9.76 5.08 -3.53
N LEU A 142 9.15 6.14 -4.07
CA LEU A 142 9.54 7.53 -3.81
C LEU A 142 9.28 7.90 -2.33
N VAL A 143 8.12 7.54 -1.79
CA VAL A 143 7.80 7.76 -0.37
C VAL A 143 8.78 6.99 0.52
N CYS A 144 8.98 5.69 0.24
CA CYS A 144 9.95 4.86 0.94
C CYS A 144 11.39 5.42 0.86
N PHE A 145 11.79 5.98 -0.29
CA PHE A 145 13.08 6.65 -0.45
C PHE A 145 13.18 7.90 0.41
N PHE A 146 12.18 8.78 0.39
CA PHE A 146 12.17 9.99 1.22
C PHE A 146 12.25 9.66 2.71
N ILE A 147 11.54 8.63 3.15
CA ILE A 147 11.58 8.20 4.55
C ILE A 147 12.96 7.69 4.94
N ARG A 148 13.57 6.82 4.12
CA ARG A 148 14.95 6.36 4.37
C ARG A 148 15.94 7.53 4.40
N ARG A 149 15.78 8.50 3.50
CA ARG A 149 16.62 9.71 3.45
C ARG A 149 16.42 10.57 4.69
N SER A 150 15.19 10.73 5.15
CA SER A 150 14.87 11.52 6.34
C SER A 150 15.44 10.91 7.62
N MET A 151 15.67 9.60 7.64
CA MET A 151 16.27 8.88 8.77
C MET A 151 17.81 8.80 8.71
N ARG A 152 18.46 9.42 7.70
CA ARG A 152 19.93 9.46 7.56
C ARG A 152 20.57 10.73 8.11
N GLY A 153 19.80 11.81 8.25
CA GLY A 153 20.23 12.99 9.03
C GLY A 153 20.20 12.67 10.50
#